data_AF-A0A7W3T2A2-F1
#
_entry.id   AF-A0A7W3T2A2-F1
#
_cell.length_a   1.000
_cell.length_b   1.000
_cell.length_c   1.000
_cell.angle_alpha   90.00
_cell.angle_beta   90.00
_cell.angle_gamma   90.00
#
_symmetry.space_group_name_H-M   'P 1'
#
loop_
_entity.id
_entity.type
_entity.pdbx_description
1 polymer ?
#
loop_
_entity_poly.entity_id
_entity_poly.type
_entity_poly.pdbx_seq_one_letter_code
_entity_poly.pdbx_strand_id
1 'polypeptide(L)'
;MNSPNEDETGNDRAAEIEEHHRYKITAAVNEILRACEEVADHGTHGFWTPTSPAAYPDTTELITTAHRDILDPLTQAITAAQATIHAIEAEQRDGA
;
A
#
# COMPACT_ATOMS: atom_id res chain seq x y z
N MET A 1 -33.18 -14.51 34.86
CA MET A 1 -31.78 -14.47 34.36
C MET A 1 -31.87 -14.66 32.87
N ASN A 2 -31.82 -13.57 32.10
CA ASN A 2 -31.81 -13.65 30.64
C ASN A 2 -30.40 -14.10 30.23
N SER A 3 -30.31 -15.22 29.52
CA SER A 3 -29.10 -15.62 28.81
C SER A 3 -28.77 -14.56 27.78
N PRO A 4 -27.49 -14.21 27.57
CA PRO A 4 -27.10 -13.37 26.45
C PRO A 4 -27.40 -14.12 25.15
N ASN A 5 -28.02 -13.45 24.18
CA ASN A 5 -28.31 -14.00 22.86
C ASN A 5 -26.99 -14.24 22.11
N GLU A 6 -26.66 -15.50 21.83
CA GLU A 6 -25.46 -15.91 21.08
C GLU A 6 -25.43 -15.33 19.64
N ASP A 7 -26.59 -14.90 19.13
CA ASP A 7 -26.78 -14.30 17.80
C ASP A 7 -26.27 -12.84 17.72
N GLU A 8 -26.37 -12.06 18.80
CA GLU A 8 -25.85 -10.68 18.84
C GLU A 8 -24.31 -10.68 18.81
N THR A 9 -23.69 -11.61 19.54
CA THR A 9 -22.23 -11.74 19.58
C THR A 9 -21.60 -12.15 18.25
N GLY A 10 -22.30 -12.97 17.43
CA GLY A 10 -21.83 -13.34 16.10
C GLY A 10 -21.92 -12.19 15.10
N ASN A 11 -23.01 -11.41 15.16
CA ASN A 11 -23.20 -10.22 14.32
C ASN A 11 -22.19 -9.11 14.67
N ASP A 12 -21.95 -8.87 15.96
CA ASP A 12 -20.96 -7.89 16.41
C ASP A 12 -19.54 -8.27 15.96
N ARG A 13 -19.20 -9.56 16.05
CA ARG A 13 -17.89 -10.04 15.60
C ARG A 13 -17.67 -9.91 14.09
N ALA A 14 -18.69 -10.18 13.29
CA ALA A 14 -18.63 -10.00 11.84
C ALA A 14 -18.46 -8.52 11.46
N ALA A 15 -19.18 -7.62 12.14
CA ALA A 15 -19.05 -6.18 11.94
C ALA A 15 -17.65 -5.66 12.31
N GLU A 16 -17.07 -6.13 13.42
CA GLU A 16 -15.70 -5.81 13.82
C GLU A 16 -14.66 -6.23 12.77
N ILE A 17 -14.79 -7.45 12.22
CA ILE A 17 -13.89 -7.97 11.19
C ILE A 17 -13.98 -7.11 9.93
N GLU A 18 -15.19 -6.77 9.49
CA GLU A 18 -15.41 -5.92 8.31
C GLU A 18 -14.82 -4.51 8.51
N GLU A 19 -15.01 -3.90 9.69
CA GLU A 19 -14.38 -2.62 10.02
C GLU A 19 -12.85 -2.71 9.98
N HIS A 20 -12.29 -3.79 10.54
CA HIS A 20 -10.85 -4.03 10.51
C HIS A 20 -10.31 -4.20 9.07
N HIS A 21 -11.01 -4.94 8.22
CA HIS A 21 -10.66 -5.09 6.80
C HIS A 21 -10.69 -3.76 6.05
N ARG A 22 -11.74 -2.96 6.23
CA ARG A 22 -11.84 -1.62 5.63
C ARG A 22 -10.68 -0.72 6.06
N TYR A 23 -10.32 -0.75 7.34
CA TYR A 23 -9.17 -0.01 7.87
C TYR A 23 -7.86 -0.45 7.20
N LYS A 24 -7.60 -1.77 7.14
CA LYS A 24 -6.37 -2.31 6.51
C LYS A 24 -6.27 -1.95 5.02
N ILE A 25 -7.37 -2.06 4.27
CA ILE A 25 -7.41 -1.69 2.86
C ILE A 25 -7.11 -0.20 2.69
N THR A 26 -7.76 0.64 3.49
CA THR A 26 -7.55 2.10 3.43
C THR A 26 -6.10 2.46 3.76
N ALA A 27 -5.53 1.86 4.82
CA ALA A 27 -4.13 2.07 5.18
C ALA A 27 -3.18 1.64 4.05
N ALA A 28 -3.40 0.46 3.47
CA ALA A 28 -2.60 -0.06 2.36
C ALA A 28 -2.62 0.86 1.13
N VAL A 29 -3.79 1.37 0.75
CA VAL A 29 -3.93 2.30 -0.38
C VAL A 29 -3.28 3.66 -0.05
N ASN A 30 -3.40 4.13 1.19
CA ASN A 30 -2.75 5.38 1.61
C ASN A 30 -1.22 5.28 1.54
N GLU A 31 -0.62 4.12 1.79
CA GLU A 31 0.84 3.94 1.59
C GLU A 31 1.24 4.09 0.13
N ILE A 32 0.42 3.61 -0.83
CA ILE A 32 0.66 3.85 -2.26
C ILE A 32 0.61 5.35 -2.56
N LEU A 33 -0.40 6.06 -2.04
CA LEU A 33 -0.52 7.50 -2.26
C LEU A 33 0.67 8.28 -1.70
N ARG A 34 1.15 7.91 -0.51
CA ARG A 34 2.36 8.49 0.08
C ARG A 34 3.60 8.21 -0.75
N ALA A 35 3.76 6.99 -1.26
CA ALA A 35 4.88 6.67 -2.15
C ALA A 35 4.80 7.50 -3.45
N CYS A 36 3.61 7.73 -4.01
CA CYS A 36 3.42 8.62 -5.14
C CYS A 36 3.80 10.07 -4.83
N GLU A 37 3.48 10.57 -3.63
CA GLU A 37 3.89 11.90 -3.17
C GLU A 37 5.41 12.00 -3.02
N GLU A 38 6.04 11.00 -2.40
CA GLU A 38 7.50 10.93 -2.23
C GLU A 38 8.23 10.93 -3.58
N VAL A 39 7.78 10.14 -4.55
CA VAL A 39 8.43 10.10 -5.87
C VAL A 39 8.14 11.36 -6.71
N ALA A 40 7.07 12.10 -6.40
CA ALA A 40 6.79 13.37 -7.07
C ALA A 40 7.82 14.45 -6.71
N ASP A 41 8.46 14.37 -5.55
CA ASP A 41 9.54 15.28 -5.13
C ASP A 41 10.82 15.11 -5.97
N HIS A 42 10.98 13.97 -6.65
CA HIS A 42 12.09 13.72 -7.59
C HIS A 42 11.88 14.36 -8.97
N GLY A 43 10.90 15.26 -9.10
CA GLY A 43 10.61 15.95 -10.35
C GLY A 43 9.92 17.29 -10.16
N THR A 44 9.73 18.01 -11.27
CA THR A 44 8.88 19.20 -11.28
C THR A 44 7.96 19.16 -12.49
N HIS A 45 6.70 19.57 -12.32
CA HIS A 45 5.72 19.63 -13.41
C HIS A 45 5.53 18.30 -14.17
N GLY A 46 5.71 17.17 -13.50
CA GLY A 46 5.60 15.82 -14.12
C GLY A 46 6.85 15.36 -14.87
N PHE A 47 7.96 16.10 -14.79
CA PHE A 47 9.25 15.69 -15.35
C PHE A 47 10.19 15.22 -14.24
N TRP A 48 10.66 13.98 -14.35
CA TRP A 48 11.69 13.45 -13.47
C TRP A 48 13.02 14.19 -13.70
N THR A 49 13.66 14.60 -12.60
CA THR A 49 14.99 15.21 -12.61
C THR A 49 15.93 14.28 -11.86
N PRO A 50 16.81 13.52 -12.55
CA PRO A 50 17.65 12.54 -11.89
C PRO A 50 18.58 13.19 -10.87
N THR A 51 18.55 12.70 -9.64
CA THR A 51 19.47 13.12 -8.59
C THR A 51 20.86 12.50 -8.83
N SER A 52 21.64 13.11 -9.73
CA SER A 52 23.02 12.70 -10.02
C SER A 52 24.04 13.78 -9.62
N PRO A 53 25.18 13.40 -9.03
CA PRO A 53 26.31 14.32 -8.82
C PRO A 53 27.04 14.66 -10.12
N ALA A 54 26.81 13.91 -11.21
CA ALA A 54 27.42 14.16 -12.51
C ALA A 54 26.62 15.21 -13.30
N ALA A 55 27.33 16.12 -13.97
CA ALA A 55 26.69 17.11 -14.85
C ALA A 55 26.01 16.47 -16.07
N TYR A 56 26.50 15.31 -16.50
CA TYR A 56 25.95 14.50 -17.58
C TYR A 56 25.97 13.03 -17.14
N PRO A 57 24.95 12.56 -16.42
CA PRO A 57 24.90 11.18 -15.98
C PRO A 57 24.85 10.24 -17.17
N ASP A 58 25.58 9.13 -17.10
CA ASP A 58 25.51 8.10 -18.11
C ASP A 58 24.25 7.24 -17.98
N THR A 59 24.00 6.38 -18.96
CA THR A 59 22.81 5.51 -18.97
C THR A 59 22.72 4.61 -17.74
N THR A 60 23.85 4.12 -17.23
CA THR A 60 23.87 3.22 -16.06
C THR A 60 23.48 4.01 -14.81
N GLU A 61 24.04 5.20 -14.62
CA GLU A 61 23.68 6.09 -13.52
C GLU A 61 22.20 6.48 -13.56
N LEU A 62 21.66 6.78 -14.75
CA LEU A 62 20.23 7.07 -14.93
C LEU A 62 19.36 5.86 -14.55
N ILE A 63 19.72 4.65 -14.97
CA ILE A 63 18.99 3.43 -14.61
C ILE A 63 19.01 3.24 -13.08
N THR A 64 20.17 3.32 -12.45
CA THR A 64 20.30 3.17 -11.00
C THR A 64 19.50 4.23 -10.24
N THR A 65 19.53 5.47 -10.72
CA THR A 65 18.78 6.58 -10.10
C THR A 65 17.28 6.39 -10.26
N ALA A 66 16.80 5.96 -11.44
CA ALA A 66 15.39 5.68 -11.66
C ALA A 66 14.87 4.56 -10.75
N HIS A 67 15.67 3.51 -10.56
CA HIS A 67 15.34 2.43 -9.62
C HIS A 67 15.20 2.95 -8.21
N ARG A 68 16.24 3.61 -7.71
CA ARG A 68 16.30 4.11 -6.33
C ARG A 68 15.21 5.15 -6.03
N ASP A 69 15.04 6.13 -6.91
CA ASP A 69 14.22 7.32 -6.63
C ASP A 69 12.74 7.07 -6.94
N ILE A 70 12.41 6.18 -7.90
CA ILE A 70 11.04 6.05 -8.42
C ILE A 70 10.53 4.60 -8.34
N LEU A 71 11.23 3.67 -9.00
CA LEU A 71 10.66 2.35 -9.27
C LEU A 71 10.60 1.49 -8.01
N ASP A 72 11.67 1.46 -7.22
CA ASP A 72 11.76 0.58 -6.06
C ASP A 72 10.77 1.01 -4.95
N PRO A 73 10.65 2.30 -4.58
CA PRO A 73 9.65 2.75 -3.60
C PRO A 73 8.21 2.45 -4.02
N LEU A 74 7.84 2.75 -5.28
CA LEU A 74 6.50 2.47 -5.80
C LEU A 74 6.21 0.97 -5.83
N THR A 75 7.18 0.17 -6.30
CA THR A 75 7.04 -1.28 -6.36
C THR A 75 6.85 -1.86 -4.97
N GLN A 76 7.61 -1.39 -3.98
CA GLN A 76 7.47 -1.83 -2.60
C GLN A 76 6.08 -1.50 -2.04
N ALA A 77 5.59 -0.27 -2.21
CA ALA A 77 4.27 0.13 -1.73
C ALA A 77 3.13 -0.67 -2.38
N ILE A 78 3.19 -0.85 -3.70
CA ILE A 78 2.21 -1.66 -4.44
C ILE A 78 2.24 -3.11 -3.96
N THR A 79 3.43 -3.69 -3.79
CA THR A 79 3.59 -5.09 -3.35
C THR A 79 3.02 -5.29 -1.95
N ALA A 80 3.30 -4.37 -1.01
CA ALA A 80 2.78 -4.43 0.34
C ALA A 80 1.24 -4.32 0.37
N ALA A 81 0.67 -3.44 -0.45
CA ALA A 81 -0.78 -3.30 -0.57
C ALA A 81 -1.44 -4.55 -1.16
N GLN A 82 -0.87 -5.11 -2.23
CA GLN A 82 -1.36 -6.36 -2.81
C GLN A 82 -1.32 -7.51 -1.80
N ALA A 83 -0.23 -7.64 -1.04
CA ALA A 83 -0.13 -8.66 0.00
C ALA A 83 -1.21 -8.50 1.08
N THR A 84 -1.52 -7.25 1.47
CA THR A 84 -2.58 -6.95 2.44
C THR A 84 -3.97 -7.33 1.90
N ILE A 85 -4.26 -6.96 0.67
CA ILE A 85 -5.56 -7.26 0.02
C ILE A 85 -5.72 -8.77 -0.17
N HIS A 86 -4.69 -9.46 -0.67
CA HIS A 86 -4.73 -10.91 -0.84
C HIS A 86 -4.95 -11.67 0.48
N ALA A 87 -4.37 -11.18 1.58
CA ALA A 87 -4.60 -11.76 2.90
C ALA A 87 -6.07 -11.63 3.33
N ILE A 88 -6.67 -10.46 3.11
CA ILE A 88 -8.09 -10.22 3.41
C ILE A 88 -8.99 -11.10 2.53
N GLU A 89 -8.70 -11.19 1.23
CA GLU A 89 -9.44 -12.06 0.31
C GLU A 89 -9.32 -13.55 0.67
N ALA A 90 -8.20 -13.98 1.26
CA ALA A 90 -8.03 -15.33 1.77
C ALA A 90 -8.84 -15.55 3.05
N GLU A 91 -8.81 -14.61 3.99
CA GLU A 91 -9.62 -14.64 5.22
C GLU A 91 -11.12 -14.73 4.90
N GLN A 92 -11.60 -14.00 3.88
CA GLN A 92 -12.99 -14.06 3.43
C GLN A 92 -13.36 -15.39 2.77
N ARG A 93 -12.42 -16.06 2.12
CA ARG A 93 -12.62 -17.38 1.51
C ARG A 93 -12.62 -18.51 2.53
N ASP A 94 -11.79 -18.40 3.56
CA ASP A 94 -11.64 -19.43 4.60
C ASP A 94 -12.66 -19.28 5.74
N GLY A 95 -13.32 -18.12 5.85
CA GLY A 95 -14.40 -17.84 6.80
C GLY A 95 -15.83 -18.02 6.24
N ALA A 96 -15.96 -18.49 4.99
CA ALA A 96 -17.23 -18.84 4.33
C ALA A 96 -17.45 -20.36 4.31
#